data_AF-A0A7X9YJ37-F1
#
_entry.id   AF-A0A7X9YJ37-F1
#
_cell.length_a   1.000
_cell.length_b   1.000
_cell.length_c   1.000
_cell.angle_alpha   90.00
_cell.angle_beta   90.00
_cell.angle_gamma   90.00
#
_symmetry.space_group_name_H-M   'P 1'
#
loop_
_entity.id
_entity.type
_entity.pdbx_description
1 polymer ?
#
loop_
_entity_poly.entity_id
_entity_poly.type
_entity_poly.pdbx_seq_one_letter_code
_entity_poly.pdbx_strand_id
1 'polypeptide(L)' 'MKTLREVRENKGVKKVAVQRMLGVSQPTYDRYELYPGEMRAKDLERVLSFLGVSRGDIFLTTEES' A
#
# COMPACT_ATOMS: atom_id res chain seq x y z
N MET A 1 8.05 9.76 8.24
CA MET A 1 6.99 9.05 7.51
C MET A 1 7.58 8.47 6.25
N LYS A 2 7.16 7.27 5.82
CA LYS A 2 7.65 6.59 4.61
C LYS A 2 6.49 6.34 3.64
N THR A 3 6.75 6.28 2.36
CA THR A 3 5.74 5.86 1.38
C THR A 3 5.36 4.39 1.59
N LEU A 4 4.20 3.98 1.09
CA LEU A 4 3.76 2.58 1.15
C LEU A 4 4.78 1.64 0.47
N ARG A 5 5.36 2.10 -0.65
CA ARG A 5 6.41 1.39 -1.38
C ARG A 5 7.64 1.16 -0.51
N GLU A 6 8.17 2.20 0.12
CA GLU A 6 9.34 2.09 0.99
C GLU A 6 9.09 1.18 2.18
N VAL A 7 7.90 1.23 2.78
CA VAL A 7 7.54 0.31 3.87
C VAL A 7 7.54 -1.13 3.38
N ARG A 8 6.91 -1.41 2.23
CA ARG A 8 6.89 -2.75 1.63
C ARG A 8 8.31 -3.25 1.34
N GLU A 9 9.15 -2.43 0.73
CA GLU A 9 10.52 -2.77 0.35
C GLU A 9 11.41 -3.02 1.58
N ASN A 10 11.29 -2.20 2.62
CA ASN A 10 12.00 -2.39 3.89
C ASN A 10 11.61 -3.70 4.61
N LYS A 11 10.37 -4.17 4.41
CA LYS A 11 9.89 -5.45 4.93
C LYS A 11 10.28 -6.64 4.04
N GLY A 12 10.98 -6.41 2.92
CA GLY A 12 11.34 -7.46 1.97
C GLY A 12 10.16 -8.05 1.19
N VAL A 13 8.99 -7.40 1.25
CA VAL A 13 7.75 -7.92 0.65
C VAL A 13 7.73 -7.59 -0.85
N LYS A 14 7.47 -8.58 -1.70
CA LYS A 14 7.32 -8.38 -3.14
C LYS A 14 5.93 -7.84 -3.47
N LYS A 15 5.80 -6.99 -4.50
CA LYS A 15 4.51 -6.45 -4.96
C LYS A 15 3.45 -7.53 -5.19
N VAL A 16 3.87 -8.64 -5.82
CA VAL A 16 3.00 -9.79 -6.11
C VAL A 16 2.34 -10.39 -4.86
N ALA A 17 2.99 -10.32 -3.70
CA ALA A 17 2.40 -10.81 -2.45
C ALA A 17 1.21 -9.94 -2.02
N VAL A 18 1.38 -8.61 -2.11
CA VAL A 18 0.32 -7.65 -1.75
C VAL A 18 -0.82 -7.68 -2.78
N GLN A 19 -0.51 -7.79 -4.06
CA GLN A 19 -1.48 -7.97 -5.14
C GLN A 19 -2.38 -9.20 -4.91
N ARG A 20 -1.76 -10.35 -4.61
CA ARG A 20 -2.48 -11.59 -4.31
C ARG A 20 -3.33 -11.48 -3.05
N MET A 21 -2.81 -10.85 -2.00
CA MET A 21 -3.54 -10.63 -0.75
C MET A 21 -4.78 -9.74 -0.95
N LEU A 22 -4.64 -8.68 -1.76
CA LEU A 22 -5.74 -7.77 -2.08
C LEU A 22 -6.69 -8.33 -3.15
N GLY A 23 -6.25 -9.27 -3.98
CA GLY A 23 -7.00 -9.75 -5.13
C GLY A 23 -7.09 -8.72 -6.26
N VAL A 24 -6.03 -7.94 -6.48
CA VAL A 24 -5.98 -6.88 -7.50
C VAL A 24 -4.93 -7.14 -8.56
N SER A 25 -5.09 -6.49 -9.71
CA SER A 25 -4.10 -6.53 -10.79
C SER A 25 -2.80 -5.80 -10.41
N GLN A 26 -1.71 -6.11 -11.13
CA GLN A 26 -0.44 -5.39 -10.93
C GLN A 26 -0.56 -3.88 -11.21
N PRO A 27 -1.16 -3.42 -12.32
CA PRO A 27 -1.37 -1.99 -12.56
C PRO A 27 -2.16 -1.30 -11.46
N THR A 28 -3.17 -1.98 -10.90
CA THR A 28 -3.96 -1.44 -9.77
C THR A 28 -3.06 -1.24 -8.54
N TYR A 29 -2.24 -2.22 -8.21
CA TYR A 29 -1.36 -2.11 -7.06
C TYR A 29 -0.22 -1.09 -7.26
N ASP A 30 0.32 -0.98 -8.48
CA ASP A 30 1.30 0.03 -8.81
C ASP A 30 0.72 1.44 -8.60
N ARG A 31 -0.56 1.66 -8.95
CA ARG A 31 -1.26 2.91 -8.63
C ARG A 31 -1.40 3.12 -7.12
N TYR A 32 -1.76 2.09 -6.36
CA TYR A 32 -1.88 2.20 -4.90
C TYR A 32 -0.57 2.50 -4.18
N GLU A 33 0.58 2.08 -4.72
CA GLU A 33 1.87 2.49 -4.16
C GLU A 33 2.18 3.96 -4.39
N LEU A 34 1.73 4.52 -5.53
CA LEU A 34 1.88 5.93 -5.85
C LEU A 34 0.87 6.78 -5.08
N TYR A 35 -0.39 6.33 -5.02
CA TYR A 35 -1.53 7.04 -4.43
C TYR A 35 -2.25 6.15 -3.41
N PRO A 36 -1.68 5.92 -2.22
CA PRO A 36 -2.32 5.09 -1.19
C PRO A 36 -3.70 5.59 -0.76
N GLY A 37 -3.99 6.89 -0.95
CA GLY A 37 -5.29 7.48 -0.68
C GLY A 37 -6.43 7.01 -1.59
N GLU A 38 -6.12 6.45 -2.77
CA GLU A 38 -7.14 5.87 -3.67
C GLU A 38 -7.62 4.49 -3.23
N MET A 39 -6.91 3.84 -2.30
CA MET A 39 -7.38 2.58 -1.73
C MET A 39 -8.64 2.82 -0.90
N ARG A 40 -9.61 1.91 -1.01
CA ARG A 40 -10.72 1.86 -0.05
C ARG A 40 -10.12 1.69 1.34
N ALA A 41 -10.67 2.38 2.33
CA ALA A 41 -10.15 2.32 3.71
C ALA A 41 -9.94 0.89 4.21
N LYS A 42 -10.89 -0.03 3.93
CA LYS A 42 -10.77 -1.44 4.28
C LYS A 42 -9.56 -2.15 3.67
N ASP A 43 -9.20 -1.80 2.43
CA ASP A 43 -8.11 -2.45 1.70
C ASP A 43 -6.77 -1.87 2.16
N LEU A 44 -6.73 -0.57 2.45
CA LEU A 44 -5.60 0.08 3.11
C LEU A 44 -5.29 -0.59 4.46
N GLU A 45 -6.29 -0.76 5.33
CA GLU A 45 -6.09 -1.42 6.64
C GLU A 45 -5.59 -2.86 6.49
N ARG A 46 -6.07 -3.59 5.48
CA ARG A 46 -5.55 -4.94 5.17
C ARG A 46 -4.09 -4.92 4.76
N VAL A 47 -3.67 -3.96 3.94
CA VAL A 47 -2.25 -3.80 3.55
C VAL A 47 -1.39 -3.45 4.77
N LEU A 48 -1.83 -2.51 5.60
CA LEU A 48 -1.11 -2.10 6.81
C LEU A 48 -0.94 -3.27 7.79
N SER A 49 -2.01 -4.03 8.02
CA SER A 49 -1.97 -5.25 8.84
C SER A 49 -1.03 -6.30 8.24
N PHE A 50 -1.09 -6.52 6.92
CA PHE A 50 -0.21 -7.47 6.22
C PHE A 50 1.28 -7.07 6.31
N LEU A 51 1.59 -5.78 6.29
CA LEU A 51 2.95 -5.25 6.42
C LEU A 51 3.39 -5.08 7.89
N GLY A 52 2.48 -5.27 8.84
CA GLY A 52 2.74 -5.09 10.27
C GLY A 52 3.18 -3.67 10.62
N VAL A 53 2.45 -2.68 10.11
CA VAL A 53 2.64 -1.25 10.39
C VAL A 53 1.31 -0.56 10.67
N SER A 54 1.35 0.63 11.25
CA SER A 54 0.17 1.47 11.49
C SER A 54 0.00 2.54 10.42
N ARG A 55 -1.19 3.16 10.37
CA ARG A 55 -1.47 4.26 9.43
C ARG A 55 -0.57 5.48 9.64
N GLY A 56 -0.07 5.72 10.86
CA GLY A 56 0.86 6.81 11.16
C GLY A 56 2.27 6.61 10.61
N ASP A 57 2.63 5.37 10.25
CA ASP A 57 3.95 5.02 9.73
C ASP A 57 4.08 5.32 8.22
N ILE A 58 2.94 5.45 7.52
CA ILE A 58 2.89 5.67 6.08
C ILE A 58 2.48 7.10 5.71
N PHE A 59 3.06 7.60 4.62
CA PHE A 59 2.63 8.82 3.96
C PHE A 59 1.49 8.49 2.99
N LEU A 60 0.31 9.06 3.23
CA LEU A 60 -0.85 8.95 2.36
C LEU A 60 -0.85 10.11 1.38
N THR A 61 -0.35 9.87 0.17
CA THR A 61 -0.59 10.81 -0.93
C THR A 61 -1.91 10.47 -1.60
N THR A 62 -2.67 11.50 -1.94
CA THR A 62 -3.86 11.46 -2.80
C THR A 62 -3.50 12.11 -4.14
N GLU A 63 -4.14 11.72 -5.23
CA GLU A 63 -4.17 12.58 -6.42
C GLU A 63 -5.03 13.80 -6.07
N GLU A 64 -4.40 14.88 -5.59
CA GLU A 64 -5.00 16.21 -5.61
C GLU A 64 -4.17 17.09 -6.56
N SER A 65 -4.75 17.34 -7.73
CA SER A 65 -4.53 18.51 -8.61
C SER A 65 -5.82 18.79 -9.35
#